data_AF-A0AA38J7X6-F1
#
_entry.id   AF-A0AA38J7X6-F1
#
_cell.length_a   1.000
_cell.length_b   1.000
_cell.length_c   1.000
_cell.angle_alpha   90.00
_cell.angle_beta   90.00
_cell.angle_gamma   90.00
#
_symmetry.space_group_name_H-M   'P 1'
#
loop_
_entity.id
_entity.type
_entity.pdbx_description
1 polymer ?
#
loop_
_entity_poly.entity_id
_entity_poly.type
_entity_poly.pdbx_seq_one_letter_code
_entity_poly.pdbx_strand_id
1 'polypeptide(L)'
;MFQTGCLLLLILASLFVQQSPKSFMVNHIQKHTTLFVPLVVDKASTLSRTSRKISNLNEFPFLNYVIGSDWAYSQAVNPFNIDTWKGDLSQFKSRIGKHITWHSDRLISPANSERYYDHVSHTMNIPPSELDDQHRLFRISGLGHCRGGDGAWAIGQTNVLSSMIRWVEEGKAPNTLFGRKYVNGSSRRHCRYPLRNQYHGSGNSSLPESWTCR
;
A
#
# COMPACT_ATOMS: atom_id res chain seq x y z
N MET A 1 -5.01 -20.04 8.11
CA MET A 1 -4.32 -18.94 8.84
C MET A 1 -3.33 -18.29 7.88
N PHE A 2 -3.17 -16.96 7.91
CA PHE A 2 -2.36 -16.13 6.98
C PHE A 2 -3.07 -15.62 5.70
N GLN A 3 -4.06 -14.74 5.83
CA GLN A 3 -4.62 -14.02 4.68
C GLN A 3 -4.97 -12.53 4.93
N THR A 4 -4.59 -11.96 6.08
CA THR A 4 -4.96 -10.58 6.47
C THR A 4 -3.78 -9.59 6.55
N GLY A 5 -2.59 -9.96 6.07
CA GLY A 5 -1.36 -9.22 6.33
C GLY A 5 -1.02 -8.05 5.40
N CYS A 6 -1.67 -7.89 4.23
CA CYS A 6 -1.23 -6.88 3.24
C CYS A 6 -1.96 -5.53 3.38
N LEU A 7 -3.10 -5.47 4.09
CA LEU A 7 -3.84 -4.22 4.35
C LEU A 7 -3.77 -3.75 5.82
N LEU A 8 -3.28 -4.58 6.75
CA LEU A 8 -3.35 -4.30 8.19
C LEU A 8 -2.04 -3.79 8.84
N LEU A 9 -0.97 -3.56 8.07
CA LEU A 9 0.32 -3.12 8.61
C LEU A 9 0.63 -1.62 8.46
N LEU A 10 -0.37 -0.77 8.19
CA LEU A 10 -0.20 0.68 8.01
C LEU A 10 -1.03 1.58 8.93
N ILE A 11 -1.74 1.04 9.94
CA ILE A 11 -2.55 1.87 10.86
C ILE A 11 -1.99 1.93 12.30
N LEU A 12 -1.10 1.02 12.70
CA LEU A 12 -0.62 0.98 14.10
C LEU A 12 0.60 1.87 14.42
N ALA A 13 1.33 2.37 13.42
CA ALA A 13 2.48 3.25 13.67
C ALA A 13 2.09 4.70 13.99
N SER A 14 0.86 5.12 13.68
CA SER A 14 0.42 6.51 13.83
C SER A 14 -0.15 6.86 15.21
N LEU A 15 -0.43 5.87 16.05
CA LEU A 15 -1.06 6.09 17.37
C LEU A 15 -0.06 6.11 18.54
N PHE A 16 1.19 5.65 18.35
CA PHE A 16 2.17 5.57 19.45
C PHE A 16 3.21 6.70 19.46
N VAL A 17 3.30 7.52 18.41
CA VAL A 17 4.24 8.65 18.37
C VAL A 17 3.76 9.83 19.24
N GLN A 18 2.50 9.85 19.66
CA GLN A 18 1.90 11.02 20.29
C GLN A 18 2.06 11.12 21.82
N GLN A 19 2.75 10.19 22.51
CA GLN A 19 2.68 10.15 23.99
C GLN A 19 3.86 9.60 24.80
N SER A 20 5.14 9.61 24.35
CA SER A 20 6.24 9.29 25.30
C SER A 20 7.61 9.93 25.04
N PRO A 21 8.36 10.31 26.10
CA PRO A 21 9.73 10.83 26.00
C PRO A 21 10.77 9.73 25.71
N LYS A 22 11.87 10.17 25.09
CA LYS A 22 12.87 9.45 24.28
C LYS A 22 13.74 8.36 24.98
N SER A 23 13.34 7.76 26.10
CA SER A 23 14.22 6.85 26.87
C SER A 23 13.63 5.47 27.21
N PHE A 24 12.46 5.08 26.72
CA PHE A 24 11.79 3.83 27.15
C PHE A 24 11.54 2.81 26.03
N MET A 25 12.39 2.74 25.01
CA MET A 25 12.09 1.96 23.79
C MET A 25 12.79 0.59 23.64
N VAL A 26 13.40 0.02 24.68
CA VAL A 26 14.06 -1.30 24.53
C VAL A 26 13.40 -2.42 25.34
N ASN A 27 12.71 -2.14 26.46
CA ASN A 27 12.24 -3.21 27.35
C ASN A 27 10.71 -3.42 27.46
N HIS A 28 9.87 -2.66 26.75
CA HIS A 28 8.40 -2.78 26.92
C HIS A 28 7.63 -3.44 25.76
N ILE A 29 8.31 -3.79 24.65
CA ILE A 29 7.67 -4.38 23.46
C ILE A 29 7.18 -5.83 23.72
N GLN A 30 7.67 -6.53 24.74
CA GLN A 30 7.25 -7.90 25.03
C GLN A 30 6.03 -8.07 25.95
N LYS A 31 5.54 -7.03 26.64
CA LYS A 31 4.55 -7.22 27.73
C LYS A 31 3.10 -6.76 27.44
N HIS A 32 2.79 -6.17 26.30
CA HIS A 32 1.43 -5.63 26.02
C HIS A 32 0.67 -6.30 24.87
N THR A 33 0.98 -7.55 24.52
CA THR A 33 0.24 -8.32 23.50
C THR A 33 -1.05 -8.97 24.04
N THR A 34 -1.38 -8.84 25.34
CA THR A 34 -2.43 -9.68 25.96
C THR A 34 -3.63 -8.93 26.55
N LEU A 35 -3.81 -7.62 26.30
CA LEU A 35 -4.87 -6.89 27.02
C LEU A 35 -5.58 -5.79 26.22
N PHE A 36 -6.03 -6.06 24.99
CA PHE A 36 -6.98 -5.18 24.29
C PHE A 36 -7.92 -5.95 23.34
N VAL A 37 -8.50 -7.05 23.83
CA VAL A 37 -9.45 -7.88 23.07
C VAL A 37 -10.95 -7.66 23.40
N PRO A 38 -11.43 -7.04 24.51
CA PRO A 38 -12.87 -7.09 24.80
C PRO A 38 -13.70 -5.82 24.51
N LEU A 39 -13.24 -4.86 23.68
CA LEU A 39 -14.03 -3.63 23.42
C LEU A 39 -14.59 -3.48 21.99
N VAL A 40 -14.23 -4.36 21.06
CA VAL A 40 -14.78 -4.36 19.68
C VAL A 40 -15.94 -5.36 19.54
N VAL A 41 -16.10 -6.29 20.48
CA VAL A 41 -17.12 -7.36 20.39
C VAL A 41 -18.54 -6.85 20.72
N ASP A 42 -18.68 -5.81 21.56
CA ASP A 42 -20.01 -5.40 22.03
C ASP A 42 -20.84 -4.60 21.02
N LYS A 43 -20.21 -3.80 20.14
CA LYS A 43 -20.96 -3.02 19.12
C LYS A 43 -21.40 -3.83 17.91
N ALA A 44 -20.82 -5.02 17.69
CA ALA A 44 -21.30 -5.95 16.67
C ALA A 44 -22.63 -6.60 17.05
N SER A 45 -22.95 -6.69 18.35
CA SER A 45 -24.19 -7.30 18.84
C SER A 45 -25.45 -6.51 18.47
N THR A 46 -25.34 -5.19 18.32
CA THR A 46 -26.49 -4.30 18.06
C THR A 46 -26.89 -4.22 16.58
N LEU A 47 -26.01 -4.66 15.66
CA LEU A 47 -26.31 -4.76 14.22
C LEU A 47 -27.00 -6.09 13.84
N SER A 48 -27.20 -7.00 14.79
CA SER A 48 -27.85 -8.30 14.59
C SER A 48 -29.35 -8.20 14.23
N ARG A 49 -30.00 -7.04 14.43
CA ARG A 49 -31.47 -6.92 14.32
C ARG A 49 -32.01 -6.50 12.95
N THR A 50 -31.20 -6.56 11.90
CA THR A 50 -31.66 -6.49 10.50
C THR A 50 -31.07 -7.61 9.64
N SER A 51 -30.97 -8.83 10.20
CA SER A 51 -30.81 -10.03 9.39
C SER A 51 -32.09 -10.28 8.59
N ARG A 52 -32.16 -9.77 7.36
CA ARG A 52 -33.05 -10.34 6.35
C ARG A 52 -32.56 -11.77 6.14
N LYS A 53 -33.40 -12.76 6.50
CA LYS A 53 -33.19 -14.16 6.14
C LYS A 53 -32.95 -14.24 4.63
N ILE A 54 -31.73 -14.55 4.24
CA ILE A 54 -31.41 -14.94 2.86
C ILE A 54 -31.86 -16.38 2.72
N SER A 55 -33.12 -16.57 2.33
CA SER A 55 -33.77 -17.88 2.26
C SER A 55 -33.70 -18.54 0.89
N ASN A 56 -33.02 -17.94 -0.10
CA ASN A 56 -33.01 -18.47 -1.45
C ASN A 56 -31.65 -18.27 -2.14
N LEU A 57 -30.87 -19.36 -2.28
CA LEU A 57 -29.57 -19.35 -2.96
C LEU A 57 -29.69 -19.24 -4.49
N ASN A 58 -30.91 -19.29 -5.05
CA ASN A 58 -31.19 -19.00 -6.45
C ASN A 58 -31.30 -17.48 -6.75
N GLU A 59 -31.23 -16.60 -5.74
CA GLU A 59 -31.21 -15.14 -5.94
C GLU A 59 -29.88 -14.61 -6.47
N PHE A 60 -28.81 -15.40 -6.45
CA PHE A 60 -27.50 -15.02 -6.97
C PHE A 60 -27.02 -16.01 -8.03
N PRO A 61 -27.59 -15.97 -9.24
CA PRO A 61 -26.98 -16.63 -10.38
C PRO A 61 -25.68 -15.90 -10.70
N PHE A 62 -24.56 -16.39 -10.16
CA PHE A 62 -23.20 -15.89 -10.44
C PHE A 62 -22.87 -15.83 -11.95
N LEU A 63 -23.71 -16.40 -12.80
CA LEU A 63 -23.60 -16.38 -14.27
C LEU A 63 -24.40 -15.26 -14.98
N ASN A 64 -25.31 -14.55 -14.31
CA ASN A 64 -25.98 -13.35 -14.87
C ASN A 64 -25.30 -12.03 -14.43
N TYR A 65 -24.14 -12.13 -13.77
CA TYR A 65 -23.60 -11.21 -12.76
C TYR A 65 -22.79 -10.00 -13.28
N VAL A 66 -23.03 -9.48 -14.48
CA VAL A 66 -22.41 -8.18 -14.86
C VAL A 66 -23.38 -7.34 -15.68
N ILE A 67 -24.46 -6.92 -15.03
CA ILE A 67 -25.27 -5.80 -15.53
C ILE A 67 -24.76 -4.54 -14.82
N GLY A 68 -24.74 -3.40 -15.52
CA GLY A 68 -24.20 -2.15 -14.99
C GLY A 68 -24.85 -1.64 -13.68
N SER A 69 -25.91 -2.29 -13.19
CA SER A 69 -26.58 -1.98 -11.94
C SER A 69 -25.76 -2.32 -10.69
N ASP A 70 -24.98 -3.40 -10.71
CA ASP A 70 -24.44 -3.96 -9.46
C ASP A 70 -23.19 -3.22 -8.98
N TRP A 71 -22.32 -2.82 -9.90
CA TRP A 71 -21.16 -1.98 -9.56
C TRP A 71 -21.60 -0.59 -9.11
N ALA A 72 -22.66 -0.04 -9.73
CA ALA A 72 -23.23 1.24 -9.33
C ALA A 72 -23.86 1.15 -7.93
N TYR A 73 -24.61 0.08 -7.65
CA TYR A 73 -25.16 -0.18 -6.32
C TYR A 73 -24.05 -0.36 -5.28
N SER A 74 -23.01 -1.15 -5.57
CA SER A 74 -21.88 -1.35 -4.65
C SER A 74 -21.16 -0.05 -4.31
N GLN A 75 -20.93 0.82 -5.30
CA GLN A 75 -20.37 2.14 -5.08
C GLN A 75 -21.31 3.06 -4.29
N ALA A 76 -22.62 2.99 -4.52
CA ALA A 76 -23.59 3.79 -3.79
C ALA A 76 -23.69 3.38 -2.30
N VAL A 77 -23.60 2.08 -2.00
CA VAL A 77 -23.67 1.59 -0.62
C VAL A 77 -22.40 1.92 0.17
N ASN A 78 -21.21 1.73 -0.43
CA ASN A 78 -19.88 2.04 0.12
C ASN A 78 -19.80 2.05 1.66
N PRO A 79 -20.02 0.89 2.30
CA PRO A 79 -20.19 0.84 3.74
C PRO A 79 -18.92 1.34 4.44
N PHE A 80 -19.05 2.36 5.27
CA PHE A 80 -17.94 3.00 6.00
C PHE A 80 -16.79 3.53 5.12
N ASN A 81 -17.08 3.91 3.86
CA ASN A 81 -16.05 4.41 2.93
C ASN A 81 -14.94 3.37 2.66
N ILE A 82 -15.32 2.10 2.50
CA ILE A 82 -14.42 0.97 2.24
C ILE A 82 -13.71 1.08 0.88
N ASP A 83 -14.28 1.83 -0.07
CA ASP A 83 -13.63 2.14 -1.34
C ASP A 83 -12.24 2.78 -1.18
N THR A 84 -12.04 3.54 -0.09
CA THR A 84 -10.77 4.17 0.29
C THR A 84 -10.18 5.04 -0.83
N TRP A 85 -11.03 5.77 -1.55
CA TRP A 85 -10.67 6.50 -2.77
C TRP A 85 -10.61 8.04 -2.60
N LYS A 86 -10.30 8.54 -1.41
CA LYS A 86 -10.19 9.99 -1.16
C LYS A 86 -8.85 10.54 -1.66
N GLY A 87 -8.87 11.38 -2.69
CA GLY A 87 -7.67 12.01 -3.26
C GLY A 87 -7.07 13.15 -2.44
N ASP A 88 -7.81 13.77 -1.50
CA ASP A 88 -7.29 14.87 -0.69
C ASP A 88 -6.47 14.36 0.50
N LEU A 89 -5.15 14.52 0.42
CA LEU A 89 -4.20 14.17 1.48
C LEU A 89 -3.70 15.40 2.25
N SER A 90 -4.38 16.55 2.19
CA SER A 90 -3.91 17.81 2.80
C SER A 90 -3.72 17.70 4.32
N GLN A 91 -4.61 17.01 5.03
CA GLN A 91 -4.47 16.78 6.47
C GLN A 91 -3.30 15.84 6.82
N PHE A 92 -2.98 14.90 5.93
CA PHE A 92 -1.82 14.03 6.10
C PHE A 92 -0.52 14.82 5.86
N LYS A 93 -0.50 15.67 4.81
CA LYS A 93 0.60 16.59 4.50
C LYS A 93 0.83 17.60 5.64
N SER A 94 -0.22 18.16 6.24
CA SER A 94 -0.09 19.13 7.34
C SER A 94 0.52 18.53 8.62
N ARG A 95 0.51 17.20 8.75
CA ARG A 95 1.17 16.45 9.82
C ARG A 95 2.56 15.93 9.42
N ILE A 96 3.09 16.39 8.29
CA ILE A 96 4.40 15.97 7.73
C ILE A 96 4.41 14.45 7.45
N GLY A 97 3.24 13.89 7.13
CA GLY A 97 3.08 12.46 6.87
C GLY A 97 3.81 12.02 5.61
N LYS A 98 4.56 10.91 5.69
CA LYS A 98 5.25 10.31 4.53
C LYS A 98 4.59 8.99 4.16
N HIS A 99 4.29 8.79 2.88
CA HIS A 99 3.63 7.61 2.36
C HIS A 99 4.39 7.03 1.17
N ILE A 100 4.82 5.78 1.30
CA ILE A 100 5.40 4.98 0.23
C ILE A 100 4.36 3.93 -0.16
N THR A 101 3.96 3.93 -1.43
CA THR A 101 3.19 2.85 -2.05
C THR A 101 4.05 2.13 -3.06
N TRP A 102 3.91 0.82 -3.15
CA TRP A 102 4.55 0.03 -4.19
C TRP A 102 3.54 -0.93 -4.79
N HIS A 103 3.63 -1.17 -6.10
CA HIS A 103 2.72 -2.10 -6.75
C HIS A 103 3.34 -2.74 -8.00
N SER A 104 3.04 -4.01 -8.19
CA SER A 104 3.13 -4.80 -9.42
C SER A 104 2.43 -6.09 -9.09
N ASP A 105 1.49 -6.52 -9.93
CA ASP A 105 0.62 -7.64 -9.60
C ASP A 105 -0.16 -8.10 -10.84
N ARG A 106 -0.63 -9.36 -10.79
CA ARG A 106 -1.59 -10.00 -11.70
C ARG A 106 -3.01 -10.07 -11.14
N LEU A 107 -3.21 -9.96 -9.82
CA LEU A 107 -4.51 -10.07 -9.16
C LEU A 107 -5.19 -8.70 -9.03
N ILE A 108 -4.49 -7.71 -8.51
CA ILE A 108 -4.97 -6.32 -8.44
C ILE A 108 -4.22 -5.52 -9.50
N SER A 109 -4.94 -4.86 -10.42
CA SER A 109 -4.28 -4.14 -11.52
C SER A 109 -3.36 -3.03 -10.98
N PRO A 110 -2.07 -3.00 -11.37
CA PRO A 110 -1.16 -1.91 -11.01
C PRO A 110 -1.63 -0.54 -11.52
N ALA A 111 -2.39 -0.53 -12.63
CA ALA A 111 -2.99 0.68 -13.17
C ALA A 111 -3.94 1.37 -12.18
N ASN A 112 -4.53 0.64 -11.22
CA ASN A 112 -5.36 1.24 -10.19
C ASN A 112 -4.55 2.13 -9.23
N SER A 113 -3.31 1.73 -8.90
CA SER A 113 -2.43 2.57 -8.07
C SER A 113 -1.89 3.77 -8.83
N GLU A 114 -1.60 3.61 -10.12
CA GLU A 114 -1.24 4.74 -10.99
C GLU A 114 -2.41 5.75 -11.06
N ARG A 115 -3.63 5.26 -11.30
CA ARG A 115 -4.86 6.08 -11.30
C ARG A 115 -5.07 6.79 -9.97
N TYR A 116 -4.81 6.14 -8.84
CA TYR A 116 -4.93 6.77 -7.52
C TYR A 116 -3.90 7.88 -7.32
N TYR A 117 -2.64 7.65 -7.72
CA TYR A 117 -1.59 8.68 -7.66
C TYR A 117 -1.99 9.92 -8.47
N ASP A 118 -2.48 9.72 -9.69
CA ASP A 118 -2.97 10.81 -10.54
C ASP A 118 -4.22 11.48 -9.94
N HIS A 119 -5.13 10.70 -9.36
CA HIS A 119 -6.32 11.23 -8.68
C HIS A 119 -5.94 12.14 -7.51
N VAL A 120 -4.96 11.77 -6.70
CA VAL A 120 -4.44 12.59 -5.60
C VAL A 120 -3.83 13.89 -6.14
N SER A 121 -2.96 13.80 -7.15
CA SER A 121 -2.34 14.96 -7.80
C SER A 121 -3.39 15.95 -8.33
N HIS A 122 -4.39 15.45 -9.05
CA HIS A 122 -5.49 16.28 -9.57
C HIS A 122 -6.37 16.87 -8.45
N THR A 123 -6.72 16.07 -7.44
CA THR A 123 -7.62 16.52 -6.35
C THR A 123 -6.98 17.62 -5.50
N MET A 124 -5.68 17.50 -5.22
CA MET A 124 -4.93 18.49 -4.45
C MET A 124 -4.42 19.65 -5.32
N ASN A 125 -4.58 19.58 -6.64
CA ASN A 125 -4.07 20.54 -7.61
C ASN A 125 -2.55 20.79 -7.46
N ILE A 126 -1.78 19.71 -7.28
CA ILE A 126 -0.31 19.76 -7.14
C ILE A 126 0.36 18.85 -8.17
N PRO A 127 1.48 19.26 -8.78
CA PRO A 127 2.19 18.41 -9.74
C PRO A 127 2.87 17.21 -9.04
N PRO A 128 3.22 16.14 -9.77
CA PRO A 128 3.94 14.99 -9.22
C PRO A 128 5.18 15.38 -8.40
N SER A 129 5.94 16.38 -8.86
CA SER A 129 7.15 16.86 -8.18
C SER A 129 6.89 17.39 -6.75
N GLU A 130 5.73 18.00 -6.51
CA GLU A 130 5.35 18.47 -5.16
C GLU A 130 4.69 17.34 -4.35
N LEU A 131 3.94 16.46 -5.02
CA LEU A 131 3.38 15.27 -4.37
C LEU A 131 4.48 14.36 -3.80
N ASP A 132 5.64 14.30 -4.47
CA ASP A 132 6.79 13.49 -4.09
C ASP A 132 7.39 13.82 -2.72
N ASP A 133 7.08 14.98 -2.15
CA ASP A 133 7.51 15.33 -0.80
C ASP A 133 6.73 14.58 0.28
N GLN A 134 5.57 14.01 -0.05
CA GLN A 134 4.69 13.33 0.91
C GLN A 134 4.28 11.93 0.44
N HIS A 135 4.08 11.72 -0.86
CA HIS A 135 3.55 10.49 -1.41
C HIS A 135 4.38 10.03 -2.62
N ARG A 136 4.96 8.83 -2.52
CA ARG A 136 5.75 8.23 -3.60
C ARG A 136 5.20 6.85 -3.96
N LEU A 137 4.90 6.66 -5.24
CA LEU A 137 4.53 5.37 -5.82
C LEU A 137 5.74 4.73 -6.50
N PHE A 138 5.99 3.44 -6.28
CA PHE A 138 7.04 2.68 -6.95
C PHE A 138 6.47 1.48 -7.72
N ARG A 139 6.91 1.32 -8.97
CA ARG A 139 6.54 0.16 -9.80
C ARG A 139 7.61 -0.91 -9.69
N ILE A 140 7.25 -2.03 -9.07
CA ILE A 140 8.23 -3.08 -8.74
C ILE A 140 8.24 -4.13 -9.84
N SER A 141 9.09 -3.93 -10.84
CA SER A 141 9.16 -4.82 -12.00
C SER A 141 9.43 -6.30 -11.63
N GLY A 142 8.48 -7.16 -11.98
CA GLY A 142 8.55 -8.62 -11.76
C GLY A 142 8.20 -9.05 -10.33
N LEU A 143 7.52 -8.19 -9.56
CA LEU A 143 6.82 -8.57 -8.33
C LEU A 143 5.43 -9.13 -8.66
N GLY A 144 5.07 -10.26 -8.03
CA GLY A 144 3.72 -10.81 -7.99
C GLY A 144 2.90 -10.26 -6.81
N HIS A 145 1.70 -10.80 -6.55
CA HIS A 145 0.81 -10.27 -5.51
C HIS A 145 1.48 -10.20 -4.12
N CYS A 146 1.78 -8.97 -3.67
CA CYS A 146 2.52 -8.60 -2.45
C CYS A 146 3.96 -9.17 -2.32
N ARG A 147 4.28 -10.33 -2.91
CA ARG A 147 5.58 -11.02 -2.81
C ARG A 147 5.81 -11.97 -3.98
N GLY A 148 7.04 -12.45 -4.12
CA GLY A 148 7.40 -13.39 -5.17
C GLY A 148 7.37 -12.77 -6.57
N GLY A 149 7.48 -13.62 -7.58
CA GLY A 149 7.54 -13.21 -8.99
C GLY A 149 8.93 -13.42 -9.60
N ASP A 150 9.02 -13.19 -10.91
CA ASP A 150 10.19 -13.58 -11.70
C ASP A 150 11.31 -12.54 -11.71
N GLY A 151 11.04 -11.32 -11.25
CA GLY A 151 11.99 -10.22 -11.23
C GLY A 151 12.57 -9.94 -9.86
N ALA A 152 13.15 -8.75 -9.72
CA ALA A 152 13.80 -8.27 -8.51
C ALA A 152 12.77 -7.81 -7.45
N TRP A 153 11.88 -8.71 -7.04
CA TRP A 153 10.69 -8.41 -6.25
C TRP A 153 10.97 -8.14 -4.77
N ALA A 154 12.08 -8.65 -4.23
CA ALA A 154 12.33 -8.57 -2.80
C ALA A 154 12.82 -7.17 -2.41
N ILE A 155 11.88 -6.35 -1.90
CA ILE A 155 12.07 -4.96 -1.48
C ILE A 155 11.83 -4.76 0.03
N GLY A 156 11.93 -5.84 0.83
CA GLY A 156 11.45 -5.92 2.22
C GLY A 156 12.12 -4.98 3.24
N GLN A 157 12.26 -5.45 4.50
CA GLN A 157 12.63 -4.60 5.66
C GLN A 157 13.88 -3.74 5.44
N THR A 158 14.89 -4.28 4.77
CA THR A 158 16.15 -3.55 4.51
C THR A 158 16.00 -2.44 3.47
N ASN A 159 14.87 -2.34 2.76
CA ASN A 159 14.62 -1.32 1.74
C ASN A 159 13.45 -0.40 2.05
N VAL A 160 12.20 -0.87 2.00
CA VAL A 160 11.05 0.04 2.13
C VAL A 160 10.94 0.62 3.53
N LEU A 161 11.08 -0.24 4.56
CA LEU A 161 10.97 0.22 5.95
C LEU A 161 12.13 1.15 6.33
N SER A 162 13.37 0.77 6.00
CA SER A 162 14.53 1.64 6.22
C SER A 162 14.46 2.94 5.43
N SER A 163 13.94 2.93 4.21
CA SER A 163 13.71 4.14 3.41
C SER A 163 12.65 5.03 4.01
N MET A 164 11.59 4.46 4.58
CA MET A 164 10.57 5.22 5.31
C MET A 164 11.16 5.88 6.55
N ILE A 165 11.92 5.13 7.36
CA ILE A 165 12.61 5.67 8.56
C ILE A 165 13.51 6.84 8.16
N ARG A 166 14.38 6.65 7.17
CA ARG A 166 15.28 7.72 6.69
C ARG A 166 14.52 8.92 6.12
N TRP A 167 13.38 8.71 5.48
CA TRP A 167 12.57 9.81 4.97
C TRP A 167 11.95 10.62 6.10
N VAL A 168 11.41 9.95 7.12
CA VAL A 168 10.77 10.61 8.27
C VAL A 168 11.79 11.27 9.19
N GLU A 169 12.89 10.59 9.51
CA GLU A 169 13.86 11.03 10.52
C GLU A 169 14.99 11.91 9.95
N GLU A 170 15.44 11.64 8.72
CA GLU A 170 16.56 12.35 8.11
C GLU A 170 16.14 13.27 6.95
N GLY A 171 14.85 13.29 6.58
CA GLY A 171 14.36 14.01 5.40
C GLY A 171 14.83 13.40 4.07
N LYS A 172 15.41 12.20 4.07
CA LYS A 172 16.02 11.57 2.88
C LYS A 172 15.02 10.66 2.17
N ALA A 173 14.22 11.26 1.32
CA ALA A 173 13.20 10.57 0.54
C ALA A 173 13.81 9.61 -0.52
N PRO A 174 13.30 8.39 -0.69
CA PRO A 174 13.86 7.42 -1.64
C PRO A 174 13.52 7.80 -3.09
N ASN A 175 14.51 7.96 -3.96
CA ASN A 175 14.28 8.15 -5.40
C ASN A 175 14.05 6.83 -6.14
N THR A 176 14.56 5.74 -5.58
CA THR A 176 14.38 4.37 -6.08
C THR A 176 14.23 3.42 -4.90
N LEU A 177 13.56 2.29 -5.11
CA LEU A 177 13.60 1.16 -4.18
C LEU A 177 14.44 0.04 -4.77
N PHE A 178 15.48 -0.38 -4.05
CA PHE A 178 16.33 -1.48 -4.52
C PHE A 178 15.67 -2.83 -4.22
N GLY A 179 15.45 -3.62 -5.27
CA GLY A 179 14.94 -4.97 -5.18
C GLY A 179 15.98 -5.99 -5.63
N ARG A 180 15.83 -7.22 -5.13
CA ARG A 180 16.67 -8.37 -5.53
C ARG A 180 15.79 -9.60 -5.78
N LYS A 181 16.25 -10.47 -6.67
CA LYS A 181 15.80 -11.87 -6.76
C LYS A 181 16.84 -12.76 -6.09
N TYR A 182 16.41 -13.63 -5.18
CA TYR A 182 17.33 -14.37 -4.31
C TYR A 182 18.16 -15.43 -5.04
N VAL A 183 17.51 -16.31 -5.81
CA VAL A 183 18.15 -17.45 -6.50
C VAL A 183 18.36 -17.09 -7.97
N ASN A 184 19.61 -17.22 -8.46
CA ASN A 184 20.03 -16.91 -9.85
C ASN A 184 19.40 -15.61 -10.37
N GLY A 185 19.41 -14.60 -9.50
CA GLY A 185 18.51 -13.47 -9.61
C GLY A 185 19.17 -12.18 -10.03
N SER A 186 18.36 -11.29 -10.60
CA SER A 186 18.73 -9.93 -10.90
C SER A 186 18.55 -9.00 -9.70
N SER A 187 19.27 -7.89 -9.70
CA SER A 187 19.02 -6.77 -8.79
C SER A 187 18.63 -5.54 -9.61
N ARG A 188 17.71 -4.73 -9.09
CA ARG A 188 17.20 -3.56 -9.81
C ARG A 188 16.81 -2.45 -8.85
N ARG A 189 17.16 -1.21 -9.19
CA ARG A 189 16.62 0.00 -8.57
C ARG A 189 15.28 0.31 -9.25
N HIS A 190 14.16 0.07 -8.58
CA HIS A 190 12.83 0.34 -9.12
C HIS A 190 12.52 1.83 -9.04
N CYS A 191 12.12 2.39 -10.17
CA CYS A 191 11.85 3.82 -10.29
C CYS A 191 10.58 4.22 -9.57
N ARG A 192 10.59 5.44 -9.05
CA ARG A 192 9.41 6.15 -8.62
C ARG A 192 8.57 6.55 -9.84
N TYR A 193 7.26 6.36 -9.76
CA TYR A 193 6.29 6.85 -10.75
C TYR A 193 6.33 8.38 -10.85
N PRO A 194 6.20 9.00 -12.03
CA PRO A 194 5.87 8.39 -13.34
C PRO A 194 7.06 7.81 -14.12
N LEU A 195 8.29 7.90 -13.60
CA LEU A 195 9.48 7.38 -14.27
C LEU A 195 9.41 5.85 -14.44
N ARG A 196 10.01 5.35 -15.52
CA ARG A 196 10.10 3.94 -15.88
C ARG A 196 11.56 3.50 -15.87
N ASN A 197 11.77 2.23 -15.53
CA ASN A 197 13.09 1.61 -15.69
C ASN A 197 13.36 1.34 -17.17
N GLN A 198 14.38 1.97 -17.72
CA GLN A 198 14.84 1.75 -19.09
C GLN A 198 16.22 1.09 -19.07
N TYR A 199 16.33 -0.06 -19.74
CA TYR A 199 17.61 -0.73 -19.96
C TYR A 199 18.46 0.08 -20.95
N HIS A 200 19.76 0.19 -20.71
CA HIS A 200 20.65 0.96 -21.59
C HIS A 200 20.81 0.34 -23.00
N GLY A 201 20.41 -0.92 -23.19
CA GLY A 201 20.57 -1.66 -24.45
C GLY A 201 21.85 -2.50 -24.50
N SER A 202 22.80 -2.27 -23.58
CA SER A 202 24.07 -2.98 -23.49
C SER A 202 24.43 -3.30 -22.03
N GLY A 203 25.21 -4.36 -21.82
CA GLY A 203 25.66 -4.81 -20.49
C GLY A 203 24.90 -6.02 -19.95
N ASN A 204 25.08 -6.32 -18.66
CA ASN A 204 24.34 -7.39 -18.01
C ASN A 204 23.03 -6.83 -17.42
N SER A 205 21.89 -7.25 -17.97
CA SER A 205 20.55 -6.81 -17.53
C SER A 205 20.20 -7.23 -16.10
N SER A 206 20.97 -8.15 -15.51
CA SER A 206 20.82 -8.58 -14.12
C SER A 206 21.42 -7.58 -13.11
N LEU A 207 22.22 -6.62 -13.59
CA LEU A 207 22.86 -5.61 -12.76
C LEU A 207 22.06 -4.31 -12.74
N PRO A 208 21.89 -3.66 -11.57
CA PRO A 208 21.11 -2.43 -11.44
C PRO A 208 21.72 -1.21 -12.15
N GLU A 209 23.00 -1.27 -12.51
CA GLU A 209 23.77 -0.22 -13.19
C GLU A 209 23.47 -0.16 -14.69
N SER A 210 22.90 -1.22 -15.24
CA SER A 210 22.50 -1.30 -16.65
C SER A 210 21.14 -0.66 -16.93
N TRP A 211 20.54 -0.02 -15.93
CA TRP A 211 19.19 0.56 -15.98
C TRP A 211 19.22 2.01 -15.49
N THR A 212 18.33 2.82 -16.06
CA THR A 212 18.12 4.20 -15.67
C THR A 212 16.63 4.51 -15.52
N CYS A 213 16.29 5.47 -14.66
CA CYS A 213 14.93 5.97 -14.52
C CYS A 213 14.72 7.14 -15.49
N ARG A 214 13.78 6.98 -16.42
CA ARG A 214 13.38 8.00 -17.41
C ARG A 214 11.88 8.06 -17.58
#